data_AF-A0A355GL61-F1
#
_entry.id   AF-A0A355GL61-F1
#
_cell.length_a   1.000
_cell.length_b   1.000
_cell.length_c   1.000
_cell.angle_alpha   90.00
_cell.angle_beta   90.00
_cell.angle_gamma   90.00
#
_symmetry.space_group_name_H-M   'P 1'
#
loop_
_entity.id
_entity.type
_entity.pdbx_description
1 polymer ?
#
loop_
_entity_poly.entity_id
_entity_poly.type
_entity_poly.pdbx_seq_one_letter_code
_entity_poly.pdbx_strand_id
1 'polypeptide(L)'
;MFSRTDEWDQAYYRQTSNSKECPMRLRVILSLSLVASSALTGAHLRAESLPSVVPPAPAAQSEYDDIEPELTPVAAVFQAAEEPADESFIPPNTEESEDEIIFDDPTPNPPPSNPYKPLFYDNTFGSYLSNPDHPYLLGERFKEMPLGDDCSPYTLSVGGELRHRWMHEQNRLRPGGPVNTDYNLWRWRQYFDLQLSDYARVYFEGLDGSIFDNDLPPTPIDVNRWNVQNAFVDVKLHEWNGAPGWFRYGRQEMLYGSQHLISPLDWSNTRRNFEGFKYFHHTETVHFDAFITNPVNTGGGNQPLTRYDSG
;
A
#
# COMPACT_ATOMS: atom_id res chain seq x y z
N MET A 1 -18.53 8.84 17.10
CA MET A 1 -17.33 9.60 17.51
C MET A 1 -16.16 8.67 17.23
N PHE A 2 -15.41 8.74 16.13
CA PHE A 2 -15.00 9.85 15.28
C PHE A 2 -15.11 9.48 13.79
N SER A 3 -15.53 10.47 13.00
CA SER A 3 -15.42 10.56 11.55
C SER A 3 -14.08 11.22 11.18
N ARG A 4 -13.36 10.64 10.21
CA ARG A 4 -12.43 11.31 9.27
C ARG A 4 -11.69 10.26 8.43
N THR A 5 -12.35 9.78 7.37
CA THR A 5 -11.66 9.10 6.26
C THR A 5 -12.09 9.61 4.89
N ASP A 6 -13.01 10.58 4.85
CA ASP A 6 -13.57 11.10 3.61
C ASP A 6 -12.69 12.26 3.14
N GLU A 7 -11.84 12.04 2.13
CA GLU A 7 -11.39 13.06 1.14
C GLU A 7 -10.19 12.61 0.25
N TRP A 8 -9.53 11.48 0.53
CA TRP A 8 -8.14 11.33 0.05
C TRP A 8 -7.88 10.59 -1.28
N ASP A 9 -8.91 10.07 -1.96
CA ASP A 9 -8.73 9.24 -3.18
C ASP A 9 -9.51 9.70 -4.43
N GLN A 10 -10.24 10.82 -4.37
CA GLN A 10 -11.07 11.31 -5.50
C GLN A 10 -10.26 11.85 -6.70
N ALA A 11 -8.95 12.02 -6.53
CA ALA A 11 -8.11 12.73 -7.48
C ALA A 11 -7.56 11.82 -8.60
N TYR A 12 -7.70 10.49 -8.47
CA TYR A 12 -7.10 9.54 -9.43
C TYR A 12 -7.87 9.44 -10.78
N TYR A 13 -9.12 9.91 -10.86
CA TYR A 13 -9.95 9.74 -12.06
C TYR A 13 -10.56 11.03 -12.65
N ARG A 14 -10.25 12.21 -12.12
CA ARG A 14 -10.67 13.47 -12.75
C ARG A 14 -9.69 13.90 -13.85
N GLN A 15 -10.12 13.64 -15.08
CA GLN A 15 -10.21 14.66 -16.13
C GLN A 15 -8.95 14.94 -16.95
N THR A 16 -8.69 14.06 -17.93
CA THR A 16 -8.01 14.42 -19.18
C THR A 16 -8.97 15.27 -20.04
N SER A 17 -9.07 16.56 -19.74
CA SER A 17 -9.76 17.53 -20.59
C SER A 17 -8.97 18.84 -20.64
N ASN A 18 -7.73 18.76 -21.13
CA ASN A 18 -7.11 19.88 -21.81
C ASN A 18 -7.12 19.55 -23.30
N SER A 19 -8.21 19.93 -23.97
CA SER A 19 -8.39 19.74 -25.40
C SER A 19 -7.45 20.66 -26.18
N LYS A 20 -6.20 20.22 -26.37
CA LYS A 20 -5.56 20.45 -27.66
C LYS A 20 -6.31 19.54 -28.64
N GLU A 21 -6.89 20.12 -29.69
CA GLU A 21 -7.65 19.37 -30.69
C GLU A 21 -6.75 18.33 -31.39
N CYS A 22 -6.66 17.14 -30.82
CA CYS A 22 -6.01 16.00 -31.45
C CYS A 22 -7.05 15.25 -32.28
N PRO A 23 -6.82 15.04 -33.59
CA PRO A 23 -7.79 14.37 -34.45
C PRO A 23 -8.01 12.93 -33.97
N MET A 24 -9.26 12.58 -33.67
CA MET A 24 -9.70 11.26 -33.23
C MET A 24 -9.39 10.22 -34.31
N ARG A 25 -8.24 9.52 -34.19
CA ARG A 25 -7.92 8.39 -35.06
C ARG A 25 -8.67 7.16 -34.57
N LEU A 26 -9.85 6.91 -35.15
CA LEU A 26 -10.57 5.65 -35.02
C LEU A 26 -9.67 4.51 -35.50
N ARG A 27 -9.08 3.75 -34.57
CA ARG A 27 -8.33 2.54 -34.88
C ARG A 27 -9.11 1.34 -34.37
N VAL A 28 -9.72 0.61 -35.30
CA VAL A 28 -10.29 -0.72 -35.08
C VAL A 28 -9.16 -1.64 -34.65
N ILE A 29 -9.22 -2.15 -33.41
CA ILE A 29 -8.24 -3.13 -32.91
C ILE A 29 -8.75 -4.53 -33.27
N LEU A 30 -7.99 -5.21 -34.12
CA LEU A 30 -8.17 -6.62 -34.45
C LEU A 30 -7.85 -7.44 -33.19
N SER A 31 -8.83 -8.18 -32.67
CA SER A 31 -8.68 -9.06 -31.52
C SER A 31 -7.69 -10.19 -31.82
N LEU A 32 -6.53 -10.18 -31.16
CA LEU A 32 -5.60 -11.31 -31.19
C LEU A 32 -6.02 -12.31 -30.09
N SER A 33 -6.83 -13.29 -30.47
CA SER A 33 -7.22 -14.40 -29.61
C SER A 33 -6.06 -15.38 -29.49
N LEU A 34 -5.37 -15.40 -28.35
CA LEU A 34 -4.42 -16.46 -28.02
C LEU A 34 -5.19 -17.66 -27.47
N VAL A 35 -5.45 -18.64 -28.33
CA VAL A 35 -6.00 -19.95 -27.92
C VAL A 35 -4.85 -20.82 -27.44
N ALA A 36 -4.75 -21.01 -26.12
CA ALA A 36 -3.90 -22.04 -25.53
C ALA A 36 -4.77 -23.28 -25.23
N SER A 37 -4.72 -24.26 -26.14
CA SER A 37 -5.37 -25.56 -25.96
C SER A 37 -4.47 -26.54 -25.19
N SER A 38 -4.98 -26.95 -24.03
CA SER A 38 -4.96 -28.30 -23.41
C SER A 38 -3.65 -29.06 -23.20
N ALA A 39 -3.41 -29.44 -21.93
CA ALA A 39 -3.33 -30.85 -21.53
C ALA A 39 -3.48 -30.98 -19.99
N LEU A 40 -4.68 -31.27 -19.49
CA LEU A 40 -4.86 -31.81 -18.14
C LEU A 40 -4.48 -33.29 -18.19
N THR A 41 -3.29 -33.61 -17.68
CA THR A 41 -2.95 -35.00 -17.34
C THR A 41 -3.36 -35.20 -15.88
N GLY A 42 -4.42 -35.99 -15.66
CA GLY A 42 -4.89 -36.35 -14.33
C GLY A 42 -3.88 -37.27 -13.63
N ALA A 43 -3.12 -36.72 -12.69
CA ALA A 43 -2.39 -37.51 -11.71
C ALA A 43 -3.33 -37.77 -10.51
N HIS A 44 -3.77 -39.01 -10.37
CA HIS A 44 -4.40 -39.50 -9.15
C HIS A 44 -3.37 -39.45 -8.00
N LEU A 45 -3.45 -38.44 -7.15
CA LEU A 45 -2.76 -38.44 -5.85
C LEU A 45 -3.71 -39.04 -4.82
N ARG A 46 -3.43 -40.28 -4.43
CA ARG A 46 -4.05 -40.98 -3.32
C ARG A 46 -3.55 -40.32 -2.03
N ALA A 47 -4.43 -39.61 -1.32
CA ALA A 47 -4.11 -39.07 -0.01
C ALA A 47 -3.96 -40.23 0.99
N GLU A 48 -2.73 -40.43 1.45
CA GLU A 48 -2.43 -41.31 2.57
C GLU A 48 -2.68 -40.50 3.85
N SER A 49 -3.74 -40.85 4.58
CA SER A 49 -4.09 -40.20 5.85
C SER A 49 -3.11 -40.67 6.94
N LEU A 50 -2.05 -39.91 7.17
CA LEU A 50 -1.25 -40.06 8.38
C LEU A 50 -1.93 -39.30 9.54
N PRO A 51 -2.11 -39.94 10.71
CA PRO A 51 -2.66 -39.24 11.87
C PRO A 51 -1.67 -38.18 12.36
N SER A 52 -2.11 -36.92 12.38
CA SER A 52 -1.42 -35.82 13.05
C SER A 52 -1.40 -36.09 14.55
N VAL A 53 -0.30 -36.63 15.07
CA VAL A 53 -0.01 -36.64 16.50
C VAL A 53 0.65 -35.31 16.81
N VAL A 54 -0.15 -34.34 17.25
CA VAL A 54 0.34 -33.11 17.88
C VAL A 54 0.88 -33.49 19.26
N PRO A 55 2.19 -33.34 19.55
CA PRO A 55 2.67 -33.52 20.91
C PRO A 55 2.11 -32.40 21.80
N PRO A 56 1.67 -32.69 23.04
CA PRO A 56 1.23 -31.65 23.97
C PRO A 56 2.39 -30.69 24.25
N ALA A 57 2.06 -29.41 24.33
CA ALA A 57 3.01 -28.36 24.70
C ALA A 57 3.67 -28.70 26.05
N PRO A 58 4.99 -28.47 26.22
CA PRO A 58 5.64 -28.65 27.50
C PRO A 58 5.03 -27.68 28.52
N ALA A 59 4.60 -28.23 29.67
CA ALA A 59 4.15 -27.46 30.81
C ALA A 59 5.31 -26.60 31.32
N ALA A 60 5.25 -25.29 31.09
CA ALA A 60 6.06 -24.32 31.80
C ALA A 60 5.44 -24.11 33.18
N GLN A 61 5.76 -24.99 34.13
CA GLN A 61 5.66 -24.65 35.54
C GLN A 61 7.03 -24.14 35.98
N SER A 62 7.20 -22.81 35.99
CA SER A 62 8.19 -22.19 36.85
C SER A 62 7.63 -22.14 38.26
N GLU A 63 8.35 -22.76 39.18
CA GLU A 63 8.22 -22.59 40.62
C GLU A 63 8.27 -21.09 40.95
N TYR A 64 7.14 -20.51 41.34
CA TYR A 64 7.05 -19.15 41.86
C TYR A 64 7.00 -19.26 43.38
N ASP A 65 7.98 -18.66 44.05
CA ASP A 65 7.99 -18.49 45.50
C ASP A 65 6.69 -17.82 45.97
N ASP A 66 6.11 -18.35 47.05
CA ASP A 66 4.89 -17.90 47.72
C ASP A 66 5.01 -16.47 48.28
N ILE A 67 4.89 -15.46 47.41
CA ILE A 67 4.59 -14.09 47.81
C ILE A 67 3.29 -13.68 47.11
N GLU A 68 2.20 -13.65 47.86
CA GLU A 68 0.92 -13.08 47.42
C GLU A 68 1.10 -11.61 47.03
N PRO A 69 0.89 -11.21 45.76
CA PRO A 69 0.77 -9.80 45.43
C PRO A 69 -0.61 -9.31 45.86
N GLU A 70 -0.63 -8.30 46.75
CA GLU A 70 -1.85 -7.61 47.15
C GLU A 70 -2.47 -6.88 45.94
N LEU A 71 -3.55 -7.43 45.39
CA LEU A 71 -4.24 -6.87 44.23
C LEU A 71 -5.11 -5.69 44.67
N THR A 72 -4.79 -4.48 44.20
CA THR A 72 -5.67 -3.32 44.38
C THR A 72 -6.98 -3.51 43.60
N PRO A 73 -8.16 -3.28 44.23
CA PRO A 73 -9.45 -3.39 43.53
C PRO A 73 -9.55 -2.38 42.38
N VAL A 74 -10.14 -2.81 41.25
CA VAL A 74 -10.27 -2.02 40.01
C VAL A 74 -10.95 -0.65 40.22
N ALA A 75 -11.78 -0.51 41.26
CA ALA A 75 -12.43 0.75 41.62
C ALA A 75 -11.47 1.84 42.15
N ALA A 76 -10.25 1.48 42.58
CA ALA A 76 -9.25 2.44 43.04
C ALA A 76 -8.45 3.10 41.89
N VAL A 77 -8.54 2.55 40.66
CA VAL A 77 -7.81 3.04 39.49
C VAL A 77 -8.65 4.01 38.64
N PHE A 78 -9.98 3.98 38.80
CA PHE A 78 -10.90 4.86 38.07
C PHE A 78 -11.72 5.72 39.05
N GLN A 79 -11.11 6.79 39.55
CA GLN A 79 -11.87 7.89 40.14
C GLN A 79 -12.24 8.89 39.04
N ALA A 80 -13.52 9.23 38.96
CA ALA A 80 -13.99 10.34 38.14
C ALA A 80 -13.41 11.64 38.71
N ALA A 81 -12.82 12.47 37.83
CA ALA A 81 -12.32 13.78 38.22
C ALA A 81 -13.50 14.66 38.70
N GLU A 82 -13.42 15.19 39.92
CA GLU A 82 -14.24 16.30 40.38
C GLU A 82 -13.75 17.58 39.67
N GLU A 83 -14.65 18.25 38.95
CA GLU A 83 -14.43 19.62 38.48
C GLU A 83 -14.55 20.60 39.65
N PRO A 84 -13.64 21.58 39.81
CA PRO A 84 -13.85 22.64 40.77
C PRO A 84 -14.86 23.66 40.21
N ALA A 85 -15.90 23.91 40.99
CA ALA A 85 -16.79 25.05 40.83
C ALA A 85 -16.02 26.33 41.19
N ASP A 86 -15.98 27.29 40.27
CA ASP A 86 -15.75 28.69 40.63
C ASP A 86 -16.73 29.58 39.84
N GLU A 87 -17.58 30.25 40.59
CA GLU A 87 -18.59 31.19 40.12
C GLU A 87 -17.92 32.49 39.63
N SER A 88 -18.21 32.94 38.40
CA SER A 88 -18.29 34.38 38.14
C SER A 88 -19.13 34.74 36.91
N PHE A 89 -20.31 35.31 37.21
CA PHE A 89 -21.04 36.37 36.50
C PHE A 89 -21.26 36.29 34.97
N ILE A 90 -22.51 36.00 34.59
CA ILE A 90 -23.09 36.34 33.29
C ILE A 90 -24.10 37.48 33.48
N PRO A 91 -23.96 38.66 32.84
CA PRO A 91 -25.11 39.51 32.55
C PRO A 91 -25.78 39.08 31.23
N PRO A 92 -27.11 39.12 31.12
CA PRO A 92 -27.82 38.53 29.99
C PRO A 92 -28.03 39.51 28.84
N ASN A 93 -28.16 38.92 27.64
CA ASN A 93 -28.83 39.43 26.46
C ASN A 93 -28.04 40.39 25.55
N THR A 94 -27.66 39.91 24.37
CA THR A 94 -27.61 40.73 23.17
C THR A 94 -28.00 39.86 21.99
N GLU A 95 -29.10 40.23 21.35
CA GLU A 95 -29.65 39.65 20.14
C GLU A 95 -28.61 39.79 19.01
N GLU A 96 -28.21 38.68 18.37
CA GLU A 96 -27.47 38.75 17.11
C GLU A 96 -28.47 38.97 15.97
N SER A 97 -28.49 40.20 15.48
CA SER A 97 -29.14 40.62 14.25
C SER A 97 -28.15 40.66 13.09
N GLU A 98 -28.58 40.06 11.98
CA GLU A 98 -28.37 40.51 10.59
C GLU A 98 -26.98 40.33 9.95
N ASP A 99 -26.97 39.41 8.98
CA ASP A 99 -26.49 39.60 7.61
C ASP A 99 -25.09 40.21 7.39
N GLU A 100 -24.10 39.33 7.25
CA GLU A 100 -22.97 39.62 6.37
C GLU A 100 -22.76 38.44 5.40
N ILE A 101 -23.30 38.61 4.19
CA ILE A 101 -23.05 37.73 3.05
C ILE A 101 -21.60 37.98 2.61
N ILE A 102 -20.67 37.21 3.17
CA ILE A 102 -19.32 37.07 2.61
C ILE A 102 -19.47 36.22 1.35
N PHE A 103 -19.27 36.84 0.18
CA PHE A 103 -18.98 36.09 -1.04
C PHE A 103 -17.61 35.45 -0.87
N ASP A 104 -17.58 34.25 -0.28
CA ASP A 104 -16.45 33.34 -0.39
C ASP A 104 -16.34 32.96 -1.88
N ASP A 105 -15.46 33.66 -2.58
CA ASP A 105 -14.86 33.09 -3.78
C ASP A 105 -14.28 31.74 -3.33
N PRO A 106 -14.68 30.59 -3.90
CA PRO A 106 -14.21 29.31 -3.42
C PRO A 106 -12.69 29.32 -3.50
N THR A 107 -12.05 29.36 -2.32
CA THR A 107 -10.61 29.25 -2.21
C THR A 107 -10.17 28.07 -3.07
N PRO A 108 -9.15 28.23 -3.94
CA PRO A 108 -8.66 27.13 -4.76
C PRO A 108 -8.45 25.93 -3.85
N ASN A 109 -9.07 24.81 -4.21
CA ASN A 109 -9.00 23.60 -3.40
C ASN A 109 -7.54 23.37 -3.03
N PRO A 110 -7.20 23.25 -1.73
CA PRO A 110 -5.81 23.10 -1.33
C PRO A 110 -5.21 21.93 -2.11
N PRO A 111 -3.97 22.06 -2.59
CA PRO A 111 -3.35 21.02 -3.39
C PRO A 111 -3.45 19.68 -2.64
N PRO A 112 -3.64 18.55 -3.34
CA PRO A 112 -3.68 17.26 -2.68
C PRO A 112 -2.45 17.11 -1.78
N SER A 113 -2.71 16.85 -0.50
CA SER A 113 -1.77 17.08 0.60
C SER A 113 -0.45 16.30 0.47
N ASN A 114 -0.41 15.25 -0.35
CA ASN A 114 0.78 14.54 -0.78
C ASN A 114 0.44 13.57 -1.94
N PRO A 115 1.08 13.67 -3.13
CA PRO A 115 0.84 12.71 -4.22
C PRO A 115 1.50 11.33 -4.01
N TYR A 116 2.40 11.21 -3.03
CA TYR A 116 3.07 9.95 -2.71
C TYR A 116 2.20 9.07 -1.81
N LYS A 117 2.01 7.81 -2.22
CA LYS A 117 1.27 6.79 -1.48
C LYS A 117 2.20 5.63 -1.06
N PRO A 118 1.84 4.84 -0.03
CA PRO A 118 2.66 3.69 0.41
C PRO A 118 2.89 2.61 -0.66
N LEU A 119 1.94 2.48 -1.58
CA LEU A 119 2.03 1.68 -2.79
C LEU A 119 2.29 2.64 -3.95
N PHE A 120 3.45 2.53 -4.61
CA PHE A 120 3.88 3.53 -5.59
C PHE A 120 3.01 3.56 -6.85
N TYR A 121 2.37 2.45 -7.21
CA TYR A 121 1.41 2.43 -8.30
C TYR A 121 0.08 3.13 -7.98
N ASP A 122 -0.18 3.51 -6.73
CA ASP A 122 -1.37 4.28 -6.32
C ASP A 122 -1.07 5.79 -6.20
N ASN A 123 0.15 6.23 -6.53
CA ASN A 123 0.53 7.65 -6.49
C ASN A 123 -0.43 8.52 -7.34
N THR A 124 -0.80 9.70 -6.84
CA THR A 124 -1.81 10.58 -7.44
C THR A 124 -1.18 11.81 -8.11
N PHE A 125 -0.17 11.60 -8.96
CA PHE A 125 0.55 12.70 -9.61
C PHE A 125 -0.27 13.47 -10.65
N GLY A 126 -1.18 12.82 -11.38
CA GLY A 126 -2.01 13.52 -12.38
C GLY A 126 -2.85 14.65 -11.79
N SER A 127 -3.50 14.39 -10.65
CA SER A 127 -4.22 15.44 -9.91
C SER A 127 -3.32 16.51 -9.29
N TYR A 128 -2.07 16.16 -9.01
CA TYR A 128 -1.12 17.09 -8.41
C TYR A 128 -0.57 18.06 -9.46
N LEU A 129 -0.16 17.51 -10.60
CA LEU A 129 0.38 18.25 -11.73
C LEU A 129 -0.68 19.07 -12.47
N SER A 130 -1.97 18.71 -12.36
CA SER A 130 -3.06 19.47 -12.97
C SER A 130 -3.34 20.80 -12.29
N ASN A 131 -2.91 20.98 -11.03
CA ASN A 131 -3.02 22.25 -10.33
C ASN A 131 -1.87 23.19 -10.74
N PRO A 132 -2.10 24.36 -11.35
CA PRO A 132 -1.03 25.29 -11.73
C PRO A 132 -0.20 25.83 -10.56
N ASP A 133 -0.79 25.89 -9.37
CA ASP A 133 -0.20 26.50 -8.16
C ASP A 133 0.39 25.44 -7.20
N HIS A 134 0.61 24.21 -7.67
CA HIS A 134 1.24 23.17 -6.83
C HIS A 134 2.68 23.56 -6.46
N PRO A 135 3.11 23.29 -5.22
CA PRO A 135 4.51 23.49 -4.85
C PRO A 135 5.41 22.53 -5.63
N TYR A 136 6.67 22.90 -5.85
CA TYR A 136 7.61 22.00 -6.52
C TYR A 136 7.88 20.74 -5.68
N LEU A 137 7.83 19.55 -6.31
CA LEU A 137 8.31 18.29 -5.74
C LEU A 137 9.49 17.72 -6.52
N LEU A 138 10.46 17.20 -5.77
CA LEU A 138 11.58 16.49 -6.35
C LEU A 138 11.07 15.30 -7.18
N GLY A 139 11.49 15.26 -8.45
CA GLY A 139 11.15 14.18 -9.37
C GLY A 139 9.76 14.27 -10.01
N GLU A 140 9.00 15.35 -9.80
CA GLU A 140 7.71 15.58 -10.48
C GLU A 140 7.84 15.56 -12.02
N ARG A 141 8.99 16.00 -12.55
CA ARG A 141 9.30 16.01 -13.99
C ARG A 141 9.39 14.62 -14.62
N PHE A 142 9.55 13.59 -13.79
CA PHE A 142 9.59 12.20 -14.23
C PHE A 142 8.21 11.53 -14.16
N LYS A 143 7.14 12.28 -13.88
CA LYS A 143 5.77 11.77 -13.80
C LYS A 143 5.00 12.19 -15.05
N GLU A 144 4.19 11.26 -15.54
CA GLU A 144 3.28 11.44 -16.69
C GLU A 144 3.95 12.01 -17.95
N MET A 145 5.21 11.63 -18.18
CA MET A 145 5.94 12.08 -19.36
C MET A 145 5.28 11.51 -20.63
N PRO A 146 4.87 12.33 -21.60
CA PRO A 146 4.28 11.85 -22.84
C PRO A 146 5.31 11.06 -23.64
N LEU A 147 4.91 9.90 -24.16
CA LEU A 147 5.74 9.06 -25.02
C LEU A 147 5.28 9.22 -26.47
N GLY A 148 5.95 10.08 -27.23
CA GLY A 148 5.65 10.35 -28.64
C GLY A 148 5.33 11.82 -28.87
N ASP A 149 4.53 12.09 -29.90
CA ASP A 149 4.07 13.45 -30.19
C ASP A 149 3.10 13.95 -29.10
N ASP A 150 2.84 15.26 -29.06
CA ASP A 150 1.93 15.92 -28.10
C ASP A 150 0.52 15.30 -27.98
N CYS A 151 0.10 14.52 -28.98
CA CYS A 151 -1.20 13.83 -29.03
C CYS A 151 -1.12 12.33 -28.64
N SER A 152 0.04 11.85 -28.18
CA SER A 152 0.20 10.45 -27.79
C SER A 152 -0.60 10.15 -26.53
N PRO A 153 -1.43 9.09 -26.53
CA PRO A 153 -2.16 8.68 -25.32
C PRO A 153 -1.27 7.91 -24.33
N TYR A 154 0.03 7.78 -24.63
CA TYR A 154 0.96 7.00 -23.83
C TYR A 154 1.76 7.90 -22.89
N THR A 155 1.76 7.57 -21.61
CA THR A 155 2.54 8.30 -20.61
C THR A 155 3.42 7.36 -19.80
N LEU A 156 4.59 7.86 -19.39
CA LEU A 156 5.54 7.14 -18.57
C LEU A 156 5.82 7.93 -17.29
N SER A 157 5.61 7.27 -16.15
CA SER A 157 6.04 7.75 -14.85
C SER A 157 7.19 6.89 -14.34
N VAL A 158 8.23 7.54 -13.85
CA VAL A 158 9.42 6.90 -13.27
C VAL A 158 9.68 7.49 -11.90
N GLY A 159 10.06 6.67 -10.94
CA GLY A 159 10.38 7.13 -9.60
C GLY A 159 10.96 6.04 -8.74
N GLY A 160 11.32 6.39 -7.51
CA GLY A 160 11.94 5.44 -6.62
C GLY A 160 12.08 5.97 -5.21
N GLU A 161 12.65 5.12 -4.38
CA GLU A 161 12.97 5.40 -2.99
C GLU A 161 14.37 4.89 -2.72
N LEU A 162 15.15 5.68 -2.00
CA LEU A 162 16.36 5.23 -1.33
C LEU A 162 16.18 5.47 0.16
N ARG A 163 16.25 4.40 0.94
CA ARG A 163 16.07 4.42 2.38
C ARG A 163 17.28 3.82 3.07
N HIS A 164 17.81 4.55 4.03
CA HIS A 164 18.78 4.06 5.00
C HIS A 164 18.12 3.96 6.37
N ARG A 165 18.42 2.90 7.11
CA ARG A 165 18.02 2.75 8.51
C ARG A 165 19.14 2.10 9.30
N TRP A 166 19.60 2.79 10.31
CA TRP A 166 20.42 2.23 11.37
C TRP A 166 19.53 1.48 12.38
N MET A 167 19.98 0.32 12.83
CA MET A 167 19.30 -0.53 13.80
C MET A 167 20.27 -0.93 14.91
N HIS A 168 19.78 -0.86 16.14
CA HIS A 168 20.40 -1.45 17.32
C HIS A 168 19.44 -2.49 17.89
N GLU A 169 19.89 -3.73 17.96
CA GLU A 169 19.09 -4.84 18.48
C GLU A 169 19.75 -5.43 19.72
N GLN A 170 18.98 -5.51 20.81
CA GLN A 170 19.37 -6.22 22.02
C GLN A 170 18.36 -7.32 22.33
N ASN A 171 18.84 -8.49 22.71
CA ASN A 171 18.03 -9.62 23.19
C ASN A 171 16.90 -10.06 22.23
N ARG A 172 17.03 -9.80 20.92
CA ARG A 172 16.08 -10.28 19.90
C ARG A 172 16.26 -11.78 19.68
N LEU A 173 15.17 -12.54 19.79
CA LEU A 173 15.16 -13.96 19.43
C LEU A 173 15.21 -14.11 17.90
N ARG A 174 16.39 -14.45 17.37
CA ARG A 174 16.63 -14.76 15.95
C ARG A 174 17.74 -15.82 15.81
N PRO A 175 17.91 -16.45 14.63
CA PRO A 175 19.03 -17.34 14.39
C PRO A 175 20.37 -16.67 14.74
N GLY A 176 21.22 -17.38 15.48
CA GLY A 176 22.45 -16.82 16.07
C GLY A 176 22.32 -16.43 17.56
N GLY A 177 21.11 -16.48 18.12
CA GLY A 177 20.85 -16.27 19.55
C GLY A 177 20.58 -14.80 19.93
N PRO A 178 20.19 -14.54 21.18
CA PRO A 178 20.09 -13.18 21.69
C PRO A 178 21.50 -12.61 21.83
N VAL A 179 21.81 -11.63 21.00
CA VAL A 179 23.06 -10.86 21.07
C VAL A 179 22.75 -9.39 20.87
N ASN A 180 23.67 -8.56 21.32
CA ASN A 180 23.69 -7.14 21.02
C ASN A 180 24.37 -6.95 19.65
N THR A 181 23.69 -6.33 18.70
CA THR A 181 24.25 -6.06 17.38
C THR A 181 23.74 -4.74 16.83
N ASP A 182 24.61 -4.07 16.11
CA ASP A 182 24.32 -2.85 15.35
C ASP A 182 24.43 -3.19 13.88
N TYR A 183 23.53 -2.68 13.04
CA TYR A 183 23.64 -2.89 11.60
C TYR A 183 22.92 -1.80 10.80
N ASN A 184 23.30 -1.71 9.53
CA ASN A 184 22.76 -0.75 8.58
C ASN A 184 21.90 -1.46 7.54
N LEU A 185 20.66 -1.03 7.40
CA LEU A 185 19.76 -1.46 6.33
C LEU A 185 19.70 -0.38 5.25
N TRP A 186 19.87 -0.80 4.01
CA TRP A 186 19.63 0.02 2.84
C TRP A 186 18.56 -0.64 1.98
N ARG A 187 17.62 0.18 1.49
CA ARG A 187 16.59 -0.22 0.55
C ARG A 187 16.55 0.75 -0.61
N TRP A 188 16.77 0.24 -1.80
CA TRP A 188 16.53 0.95 -3.05
C TRP A 188 15.32 0.32 -3.74
N ARG A 189 14.36 1.17 -4.12
CA ARG A 189 13.20 0.79 -4.93
C ARG A 189 13.14 1.69 -6.14
N GLN A 190 12.85 1.10 -7.29
CA GLN A 190 12.72 1.83 -8.54
C GLN A 190 11.51 1.30 -9.28
N TYR A 191 10.64 2.20 -9.73
CA TYR A 191 9.45 1.85 -10.48
C TYR A 191 9.41 2.54 -11.84
N PHE A 192 8.67 1.89 -12.74
CA PHE A 192 8.30 2.35 -14.07
C PHE A 192 6.82 2.05 -14.27
N ASP A 193 6.07 3.06 -14.67
CA ASP A 193 4.64 3.00 -14.83
C ASP A 193 4.26 3.54 -16.21
N LEU A 194 3.82 2.64 -17.08
CA LEU A 194 3.50 2.92 -18.47
C LEU A 194 1.98 2.83 -18.65
N GLN A 195 1.34 3.97 -18.86
CA GLN A 195 -0.06 4.04 -19.26
C GLN A 195 -0.15 3.95 -20.79
N LEU A 196 -0.87 2.93 -21.29
CA LEU A 196 -0.99 2.60 -22.70
C LEU A 196 -2.30 3.14 -23.30
N SER A 197 -2.76 4.33 -22.88
CA SER A 197 -4.11 4.92 -23.04
C SER A 197 -5.04 4.64 -21.85
N ASP A 198 -6.33 4.94 -21.99
CA ASP A 198 -7.34 4.86 -20.93
C ASP A 198 -7.77 3.42 -20.61
N TYR A 199 -7.23 2.44 -21.33
CA TYR A 199 -7.66 1.05 -21.29
C TYR A 199 -6.64 0.08 -20.69
N ALA A 200 -5.37 0.43 -20.64
CA ALA A 200 -4.33 -0.48 -20.21
C ALA A 200 -3.16 0.22 -19.54
N ARG A 201 -2.59 -0.43 -18.53
CA ARG A 201 -1.41 0.01 -17.79
C ARG A 201 -0.44 -1.15 -17.63
N VAL A 202 0.85 -0.88 -17.73
CA VAL A 202 1.91 -1.83 -17.39
C VAL A 202 2.78 -1.19 -16.31
N TYR A 203 2.95 -1.90 -15.20
CA TYR A 203 3.73 -1.41 -14.08
C TYR A 203 4.84 -2.40 -13.73
N PHE A 204 6.02 -1.86 -13.44
CA PHE A 204 7.17 -2.62 -12.98
C PHE A 204 7.84 -1.91 -11.81
N GLU A 205 8.26 -2.66 -10.81
CA GLU A 205 9.03 -2.19 -9.68
C GLU A 205 10.07 -3.22 -9.25
N GLY A 206 11.31 -2.76 -9.14
CA GLY A 206 12.42 -3.51 -8.56
C GLY A 206 12.73 -3.03 -7.15
N LEU A 207 13.22 -3.95 -6.33
CA LEU A 207 13.69 -3.70 -4.96
C LEU A 207 15.05 -4.37 -4.73
N ASP A 208 16.01 -3.61 -4.20
CA ASP A 208 17.23 -4.13 -3.59
C ASP A 208 17.29 -3.69 -2.12
N GLY A 209 17.23 -4.65 -1.22
CA GLY A 209 17.39 -4.54 0.21
C GLY A 209 18.67 -5.23 0.64
N SER A 210 19.59 -4.46 1.21
CA SER A 210 20.87 -4.95 1.72
C SER A 210 21.05 -4.62 3.19
N ILE A 211 21.79 -5.48 3.88
CA ILE A 211 22.24 -5.30 5.26
C ILE A 211 23.76 -5.23 5.30
N PHE A 212 24.31 -4.32 6.09
CA PHE A 212 25.74 -4.15 6.31
C PHE A 212 26.03 -4.15 7.81
N ASP A 213 27.27 -4.52 8.15
CA ASP A 213 27.81 -4.52 9.52
C ASP A 213 27.04 -5.43 10.49
N ASN A 214 26.27 -6.40 9.99
CA ASN A 214 25.49 -7.31 10.82
C ASN A 214 26.29 -8.56 11.17
N ASP A 215 26.51 -8.78 12.47
CA ASP A 215 27.25 -9.93 13.01
C ASP A 215 26.40 -11.21 13.07
N LEU A 216 25.09 -11.10 12.89
CA LEU A 216 24.14 -12.21 12.93
C LEU A 216 23.78 -12.72 11.54
N PRO A 217 23.33 -13.99 11.41
CA PRO A 217 22.68 -14.46 10.19
C PRO A 217 21.48 -13.54 9.83
N PRO A 218 21.43 -12.99 8.60
CA PRO A 218 20.28 -12.22 8.14
C PRO A 218 19.00 -13.03 8.23
N THR A 219 17.91 -12.38 8.61
CA THR A 219 16.57 -12.97 8.54
C THR A 219 15.94 -12.72 7.17
N PRO A 220 14.87 -13.44 6.80
CA PRO A 220 14.23 -13.26 5.49
C PRO A 220 13.66 -11.84 5.26
N ILE A 221 13.55 -11.04 6.31
CA ILE A 221 13.05 -9.66 6.25
C ILE A 221 14.16 -8.59 6.14
N ASP A 222 15.43 -9.02 6.14
CA ASP A 222 16.59 -8.11 6.15
C ASP A 222 17.22 -7.93 4.76
N VAL A 223 17.19 -8.96 3.91
CA VAL A 223 17.89 -8.98 2.61
C VAL A 223 16.95 -9.41 1.51
N ASN A 224 16.92 -8.66 0.42
CA ASN A 224 16.26 -9.03 -0.83
C ASN A 224 17.05 -8.43 -1.99
N ARG A 225 17.66 -9.23 -2.85
CA ARG A 225 18.63 -8.71 -3.84
C ARG A 225 18.02 -8.64 -5.22
N TRP A 226 17.91 -7.43 -5.77
CA TRP A 226 17.46 -7.19 -7.15
C TRP A 226 16.17 -7.93 -7.54
N ASN A 227 15.17 -7.91 -6.65
CA ASN A 227 13.94 -8.65 -6.85
C ASN A 227 12.86 -7.82 -7.52
N VAL A 228 12.02 -8.49 -8.31
CA VAL A 228 10.82 -7.89 -8.89
C VAL A 228 9.75 -7.80 -7.79
N GLN A 229 9.57 -6.60 -7.26
CA GLN A 229 8.62 -6.32 -6.20
C GLN A 229 7.18 -6.30 -6.73
N ASN A 230 6.96 -5.55 -7.81
CA ASN A 230 5.69 -5.47 -8.54
C ASN A 230 5.94 -5.63 -10.04
N ALA A 231 5.13 -6.42 -10.71
CA ALA A 231 5.12 -6.54 -12.16
C ALA A 231 3.73 -7.01 -12.60
N PHE A 232 2.92 -6.08 -13.09
CA PHE A 232 1.53 -6.37 -13.43
C PHE A 232 1.06 -5.59 -14.65
N VAL A 233 -0.04 -6.06 -15.21
CA VAL A 233 -0.82 -5.39 -16.25
C VAL A 233 -2.22 -5.13 -15.72
N ASP A 234 -2.68 -3.89 -15.86
CA ASP A 234 -4.09 -3.54 -15.61
C ASP A 234 -4.80 -3.34 -16.94
N VAL A 235 -6.03 -3.83 -17.03
CA VAL A 235 -6.93 -3.62 -18.16
C VAL A 235 -8.26 -3.10 -17.66
N LYS A 236 -8.75 -2.01 -18.25
CA LYS A 236 -10.08 -1.45 -17.97
C LYS A 236 -11.12 -2.37 -18.61
N LEU A 237 -12.00 -2.94 -17.81
CA LEU A 237 -13.05 -3.83 -18.28
C LEU A 237 -14.33 -3.09 -18.61
N HIS A 238 -14.69 -2.10 -17.80
CA HIS A 238 -15.92 -1.33 -17.95
C HIS A 238 -15.80 0.03 -17.25
N GLU A 239 -16.84 0.84 -17.40
CA GLU A 239 -17.04 2.06 -16.64
C GLU A 239 -18.47 2.05 -16.11
N TRP A 240 -18.62 2.21 -14.79
CA TRP A 240 -19.90 2.19 -14.10
C TRP A 240 -19.91 3.28 -13.03
N ASN A 241 -21.03 4.00 -12.90
CA ASN A 241 -21.18 5.13 -11.97
C ASN A 241 -20.03 6.17 -12.06
N GLY A 242 -19.53 6.43 -13.28
CA GLY A 242 -18.46 7.41 -13.51
C GLY A 242 -17.06 6.95 -13.08
N ALA A 243 -16.88 5.68 -12.70
CA ALA A 243 -15.58 5.12 -12.34
C ALA A 243 -15.21 3.91 -13.22
N PRO A 244 -13.93 3.71 -13.56
CA PRO A 244 -13.50 2.52 -14.28
C PRO A 244 -13.44 1.28 -13.38
N GLY A 245 -13.83 0.12 -13.91
CA GLY A 245 -13.56 -1.18 -13.31
C GLY A 245 -12.30 -1.79 -13.92
N TRP A 246 -11.31 -2.10 -13.09
CA TRP A 246 -10.00 -2.60 -13.53
C TRP A 246 -9.80 -4.07 -13.17
N PHE A 247 -9.14 -4.78 -14.07
CA PHE A 247 -8.63 -6.11 -13.83
C PHE A 247 -7.11 -6.10 -13.94
N ARG A 248 -6.47 -6.52 -12.85
CA ARG A 248 -5.02 -6.63 -12.68
C ARG A 248 -4.59 -8.08 -12.70
N TYR A 249 -3.57 -8.37 -13.49
CA TYR A 249 -2.88 -9.65 -13.49
C TYR A 249 -1.38 -9.46 -13.31
N GLY A 250 -0.80 -10.24 -12.40
CA GLY A 250 0.64 -10.31 -12.19
C GLY A 250 1.01 -10.24 -10.72
N ARG A 251 2.26 -9.85 -10.48
CA ARG A 251 2.82 -9.67 -9.14
C ARG A 251 2.54 -8.27 -8.63
N GLN A 252 1.97 -8.20 -7.45
CA GLN A 252 1.52 -6.95 -6.84
C GLN A 252 1.65 -7.00 -5.32
N GLU A 253 1.89 -5.84 -4.74
CA GLU A 253 1.68 -5.59 -3.34
C GLU A 253 0.19 -5.43 -3.04
N MET A 254 -0.18 -5.61 -1.78
CA MET A 254 -1.55 -5.42 -1.33
C MET A 254 -1.53 -4.76 0.04
N LEU A 255 -2.40 -3.78 0.24
CA LEU A 255 -2.53 -3.03 1.48
C LEU A 255 -4.02 -2.89 1.79
N TYR A 256 -4.48 -3.58 2.84
CA TYR A 256 -5.88 -3.59 3.24
C TYR A 256 -6.03 -3.54 4.77
N GLY A 257 -7.13 -2.93 5.23
CA GLY A 257 -7.52 -2.91 6.64
C GLY A 257 -6.50 -2.20 7.53
N SER A 258 -5.96 -1.06 7.09
CA SER A 258 -4.90 -0.33 7.79
C SER A 258 -3.70 -1.21 8.14
N GLN A 259 -3.36 -2.14 7.24
CA GLN A 259 -2.29 -3.15 7.38
C GLN A 259 -2.59 -4.31 8.35
N HIS A 260 -3.77 -4.39 8.95
CA HIS A 260 -4.17 -5.54 9.78
C HIS A 260 -4.65 -6.74 8.96
N LEU A 261 -5.24 -6.51 7.78
CA LEU A 261 -5.71 -7.60 6.90
C LEU A 261 -4.59 -8.07 5.98
N ILE A 262 -4.04 -7.14 5.19
CA ILE A 262 -2.88 -7.39 4.35
C ILE A 262 -1.96 -6.18 4.42
N SER A 263 -0.68 -6.42 4.62
CA SER A 263 0.35 -5.38 4.67
C SER A 263 1.48 -5.75 3.73
N PRO A 264 2.06 -4.77 3.00
CA PRO A 264 3.32 -4.96 2.31
C PRO A 264 4.51 -5.08 3.28
N LEU A 265 4.30 -4.92 4.60
CA LEU A 265 5.35 -4.93 5.63
C LEU A 265 6.41 -3.86 5.35
N ASP A 266 5.99 -2.60 5.16
CA ASP A 266 6.92 -1.52 4.77
C ASP A 266 8.03 -1.23 5.79
N TRP A 267 7.81 -1.60 7.06
CA TRP A 267 8.86 -1.51 8.07
C TRP A 267 10.05 -2.43 7.75
N SER A 268 9.87 -3.57 7.09
CA SER A 268 10.97 -4.49 6.74
C SER A 268 11.82 -3.93 5.58
N ASN A 269 13.06 -4.42 5.46
CA ASN A 269 13.89 -4.12 4.30
C ASN A 269 13.37 -4.81 3.02
N THR A 270 12.71 -5.95 3.21
CA THR A 270 11.92 -6.65 2.19
C THR A 270 10.45 -6.23 2.29
N ARG A 271 9.68 -6.37 1.22
CA ARG A 271 8.24 -6.08 1.25
C ARG A 271 7.46 -7.26 0.72
N ARG A 272 6.32 -7.58 1.33
CA ARG A 272 5.46 -8.71 0.93
C ARG A 272 4.80 -8.43 -0.41
N ASN A 273 4.88 -9.39 -1.31
CA ASN A 273 4.22 -9.36 -2.61
C ASN A 273 3.45 -10.65 -2.88
N PHE A 274 2.47 -10.52 -3.76
CA PHE A 274 1.50 -11.56 -4.07
C PHE A 274 1.34 -11.64 -5.58
N GLU A 275 1.18 -12.84 -6.09
CA GLU A 275 0.98 -13.08 -7.52
C GLU A 275 -0.40 -13.67 -7.77
N GLY A 276 -1.11 -13.12 -8.74
CA GLY A 276 -2.41 -13.62 -9.15
C GLY A 276 -3.27 -12.57 -9.83
N PHE A 277 -4.56 -12.61 -9.53
CA PHE A 277 -5.57 -11.77 -10.17
C PHE A 277 -6.26 -10.89 -9.13
N LYS A 278 -6.55 -9.66 -9.52
CA LYS A 278 -7.32 -8.71 -8.72
C LYS A 278 -8.26 -7.93 -9.63
N TYR A 279 -9.51 -7.80 -9.21
CA TYR A 279 -10.46 -6.86 -9.77
C TYR A 279 -10.72 -5.76 -8.73
N PHE A 280 -10.76 -4.51 -9.18
CA PHE A 280 -11.09 -3.39 -8.31
C PHE A 280 -11.91 -2.33 -9.04
N HIS A 281 -12.84 -1.74 -8.31
CA HIS A 281 -13.72 -0.70 -8.80
C HIS A 281 -14.06 0.23 -7.64
N HIS A 282 -13.66 1.48 -7.77
CA HIS A 282 -13.76 2.49 -6.72
C HIS A 282 -14.57 3.67 -7.24
N THR A 283 -15.79 3.82 -6.74
CA THR A 283 -16.66 4.98 -7.00
C THR A 283 -16.56 5.98 -5.84
N GLU A 284 -17.30 7.08 -5.91
CA GLU A 284 -17.36 8.05 -4.80
C GLU A 284 -17.95 7.47 -3.50
N THR A 285 -18.73 6.38 -3.58
CA THR A 285 -19.47 5.82 -2.44
C THR A 285 -19.11 4.38 -2.12
N VAL A 286 -18.57 3.63 -3.08
CA VAL A 286 -18.31 2.20 -2.95
C VAL A 286 -16.91 1.87 -3.44
N HIS A 287 -16.13 1.25 -2.56
CA HIS A 287 -14.84 0.67 -2.90
C HIS A 287 -14.97 -0.85 -2.87
N PHE A 288 -14.83 -1.48 -4.03
CA PHE A 288 -14.87 -2.92 -4.16
C PHE A 288 -13.55 -3.46 -4.68
N ASP A 289 -13.01 -4.44 -3.95
CA ASP A 289 -11.81 -5.18 -4.32
C ASP A 289 -12.08 -6.68 -4.17
N ALA A 290 -11.77 -7.46 -5.21
CA ALA A 290 -11.83 -8.91 -5.19
C ALA A 290 -10.54 -9.48 -5.77
N PHE A 291 -9.90 -10.41 -5.08
CA PHE A 291 -8.60 -10.94 -5.52
C PHE A 291 -8.45 -12.43 -5.19
N ILE A 292 -7.67 -13.11 -6.00
CA ILE A 292 -7.16 -14.46 -5.74
C ILE A 292 -5.67 -14.47 -6.04
N THR A 293 -4.85 -14.63 -5.00
CA THR A 293 -3.40 -14.46 -5.10
C THR A 293 -2.68 -15.44 -4.18
N ASN A 294 -1.42 -15.71 -4.52
CA ASN A 294 -0.49 -16.48 -3.70
C ASN A 294 0.66 -15.57 -3.23
N PRO A 295 1.07 -15.63 -1.96
CA PRO A 295 2.28 -14.93 -1.50
C PRO A 295 3.52 -15.52 -2.18
N VAL A 296 4.44 -14.66 -2.63
CA VAL A 296 5.62 -15.08 -3.38
C VAL A 296 6.86 -15.19 -2.49
N ASN A 297 7.07 -14.25 -1.58
CA ASN A 297 8.33 -14.17 -0.82
C ASN A 297 8.22 -14.65 0.63
N THR A 298 9.41 -14.88 1.20
CA THR A 298 9.63 -15.39 2.57
C THR A 298 9.21 -14.40 3.64
N GLY A 299 9.28 -13.10 3.35
CA GLY A 299 8.64 -12.05 4.16
C GLY A 299 7.13 -12.28 4.34
N GLY A 300 6.47 -12.92 3.37
CA GLY A 300 5.08 -13.37 3.41
C GLY A 300 4.86 -14.78 3.99
N GLY A 301 5.91 -15.46 4.44
CA GLY A 301 5.85 -16.82 5.00
C GLY A 301 5.97 -17.95 3.98
N ASN A 302 6.20 -17.65 2.70
CA ASN A 302 6.34 -18.65 1.62
C ASN A 302 7.75 -18.65 1.03
N GLN A 303 8.19 -19.79 0.51
CA GLN A 303 9.39 -19.80 -0.32
C GLN A 303 9.02 -19.42 -1.76
N PRO A 304 9.88 -18.66 -2.46
CA PRO A 304 9.62 -18.31 -3.84
C PRO A 304 9.49 -19.53 -4.75
N LEU A 305 8.53 -19.44 -5.68
CA LEU A 305 8.30 -20.47 -6.69
C LEU A 305 9.34 -20.44 -7.81
N THR A 306 10.08 -19.34 -7.97
CA THR A 306 11.05 -19.16 -9.06
C THR A 306 12.47 -19.02 -8.53
N ARG A 307 13.44 -19.55 -9.29
CA ARG A 307 14.89 -19.46 -8.96
C ARG A 307 15.42 -18.01 -8.89
N TYR A 308 14.75 -17.06 -9.53
CA TYR A 308 15.17 -15.65 -9.57
C TYR A 308 14.61 -14.81 -8.44
N ASP A 309 13.73 -15.39 -7.62
CA ASP A 309 13.25 -14.74 -6.42
C ASP A 309 14.17 -15.10 -5.26
N SER A 310 14.95 -14.12 -4.79
CA SER A 310 15.77 -14.27 -3.58
C SER A 310 14.84 -14.20 -2.36
N GLY A 311 14.39 -15.38 -1.91
CA GLY A 311 13.74 -15.58 -0.62
C GLY A 311 14.71 -15.53 0.54
#